data_AF-A0A9X3BBM0-F1
#
_entry.id   AF-A0A9X3BBM0-F1
#
_cell.length_a   1.000
_cell.length_b   1.000
_cell.length_c   1.000
_cell.angle_alpha   90.00
_cell.angle_beta   90.00
_cell.angle_gamma   90.00
#
_symmetry.space_group_name_H-M   'P 1'
#
loop_
_entity.id
_entity.type
_entity.pdbx_description
1 polymer ?
#
loop_
_entity_poly.entity_id
_entity_poly.type
_entity_poly.pdbx_seq_one_letter_code
_entity_poly.pdbx_strand_id
1 'polypeptide(L)'
;MPSGHKTDLNLANVKSKKDKALTYIRGQILKIEKHFRTRTVIFLGESHTNDVDIAINTSLVATPPLLRDSATRVIFERLLDDRYEAGTSASVDIKKEKIDLEATPLKRSERMAAMIEDAFANDAKTLVYVVCGSRHGPEIFTALEKICSADFSYVIKPSVTD
;
A
#
# COMPACT_ATOMS: atom_id res chain seq x y z
N MET A 1 -23.71 -5.09 2.65
CA MET A 1 -22.34 -5.56 2.95
C MET A 1 -21.41 -4.36 2.88
N PRO A 2 -20.36 -4.30 3.69
CA PRO A 2 -19.31 -3.30 3.52
C PRO A 2 -18.74 -3.35 2.09
N SER A 3 -18.28 -2.20 1.59
CA SER A 3 -17.79 -2.06 0.21
C SER A 3 -16.49 -1.28 0.16
N GLY A 4 -15.58 -1.71 -0.71
CA GLY A 4 -14.33 -1.04 -1.00
C GLY A 4 -14.51 -0.01 -2.12
N HIS A 5 -14.11 1.24 -1.91
CA HIS A 5 -14.02 2.23 -2.99
C HIS A 5 -12.61 2.29 -3.55
N LYS A 6 -12.43 1.72 -4.74
CA LYS A 6 -11.13 1.65 -5.42
C LYS A 6 -10.83 2.92 -6.24
N THR A 7 -9.58 3.37 -6.21
CA THR A 7 -9.05 4.49 -7.02
C THR A 7 -7.67 4.13 -7.56
N ASP A 8 -7.53 4.06 -8.88
CA ASP A 8 -6.25 3.82 -9.55
C ASP A 8 -5.54 5.14 -9.88
N LEU A 9 -4.28 5.29 -9.49
CA LEU A 9 -3.46 6.43 -9.89
C LEU A 9 -2.91 6.21 -11.30
N ASN A 10 -3.07 7.20 -12.18
CA ASN A 10 -2.55 7.14 -13.53
C ASN A 10 -1.13 7.72 -13.61
N LEU A 11 -0.12 6.86 -13.71
CA LEU A 11 1.27 7.27 -13.81
C LEU A 11 1.78 7.51 -15.24
N ALA A 12 0.95 7.29 -16.28
CA ALA A 12 1.37 7.31 -17.69
C ALA A 12 2.18 8.56 -18.10
N ASN A 13 1.82 9.72 -17.56
CA ASN A 13 2.45 11.00 -17.92
C ASN A 13 3.70 11.34 -17.08
N VAL A 14 4.08 10.51 -16.10
CA VAL A 14 5.18 10.78 -15.15
C VAL A 14 6.20 9.63 -15.03
N LYS A 15 6.09 8.59 -15.86
CA LYS A 15 6.87 7.33 -15.77
C LYS A 15 8.40 7.48 -15.79
N SER A 16 8.95 8.55 -16.36
CA SER A 16 10.39 8.66 -16.67
C SER A 16 11.24 9.47 -15.68
N LYS A 17 10.65 10.11 -14.66
CA LYS A 17 11.39 10.96 -13.71
C LYS A 17 10.89 10.77 -12.28
N LYS A 18 11.72 10.20 -11.40
CA LYS A 18 11.43 9.95 -9.98
C LYS A 18 10.76 11.14 -9.30
N ASP A 19 11.37 12.33 -9.37
CA ASP A 19 10.87 13.50 -8.63
C ASP A 19 9.53 14.00 -9.15
N LYS A 20 9.30 13.90 -10.47
CA LYS A 20 8.00 14.24 -11.08
C LYS A 20 6.92 13.24 -10.67
N ALA A 21 7.25 11.94 -10.71
CA ALA A 21 6.34 10.88 -10.27
C ALA A 21 5.99 11.02 -8.79
N LEU A 22 6.99 11.24 -7.94
CA LEU A 22 6.79 11.45 -6.50
C LEU A 22 5.91 12.65 -6.21
N THR A 23 6.19 13.81 -6.84
CA THR A 23 5.38 15.03 -6.70
C THR A 23 3.93 14.79 -7.15
N TYR A 24 3.76 14.13 -8.29
CA TYR A 24 2.44 13.79 -8.82
C TYR A 24 1.68 12.84 -7.88
N ILE A 25 2.29 11.74 -7.44
CA ILE A 25 1.67 10.74 -6.56
C ILE A 25 1.23 11.39 -5.25
N ARG A 26 2.12 12.17 -4.60
CA ARG A 26 1.78 12.89 -3.36
C ARG A 26 0.62 13.85 -3.57
N GLY A 27 0.67 14.65 -4.64
CA GLY A 27 -0.40 15.58 -4.97
C GLY A 27 -1.74 14.90 -5.26
N GLN A 28 -1.74 13.75 -5.96
CA GLN A 28 -2.96 12.99 -6.21
C GLN A 28 -3.55 12.44 -4.91
N ILE A 29 -2.73 11.80 -4.07
CA ILE A 29 -3.18 11.23 -2.78
C ILE A 29 -3.82 12.33 -1.91
N LEU A 30 -3.16 13.47 -1.74
CA LEU A 30 -3.69 14.61 -0.99
C LEU A 30 -4.99 15.16 -1.59
N LYS A 31 -5.09 15.22 -2.92
CA LYS A 31 -6.29 15.71 -3.61
C LYS A 31 -7.51 14.80 -3.37
N ILE A 32 -7.31 13.49 -3.36
CA ILE A 32 -8.39 12.51 -3.19
C ILE A 32 -8.68 12.18 -1.72
N GLU A 33 -7.81 12.58 -0.78
CA GLU A 33 -7.94 12.30 0.65
C GLU A 33 -9.30 12.72 1.21
N LYS A 34 -9.83 13.86 0.79
CA LYS A 34 -11.16 14.35 1.23
C LYS A 34 -12.32 13.39 0.93
N HIS A 35 -12.10 12.40 0.06
CA HIS A 35 -13.06 11.36 -0.29
C HIS A 35 -12.75 10.03 0.39
N PHE A 36 -11.71 9.98 1.22
CA PHE A 36 -11.35 8.77 1.94
C PHE A 36 -12.35 8.48 3.03
N ARG A 37 -12.66 7.20 3.15
CA ARG A 37 -13.37 6.65 4.30
C ARG A 37 -12.41 6.62 5.50
N THR A 38 -12.97 6.31 6.67
CA THR A 38 -12.17 6.19 7.90
C THR A 38 -11.04 5.19 7.71
N ARG A 39 -11.33 4.00 7.16
CA ARG A 39 -10.33 2.99 6.80
C ARG A 39 -9.84 3.23 5.38
N THR A 40 -8.53 3.40 5.23
CA THR A 40 -7.88 3.63 3.94
C THR A 40 -6.69 2.71 3.78
N VAL A 41 -6.58 2.09 2.62
CA VAL A 41 -5.42 1.34 2.19
C VAL A 41 -4.79 2.03 0.99
N ILE A 42 -3.48 2.27 1.04
CA ILE A 42 -2.69 2.81 -0.06
C ILE A 42 -1.68 1.77 -0.48
N PHE A 43 -1.93 1.18 -1.64
CA PHE A 43 -1.06 0.20 -2.25
C PHE A 43 0.07 0.91 -3.03
N LEU A 44 1.31 0.54 -2.72
CA LEU A 44 2.55 1.06 -3.30
C LEU A 44 3.17 -0.01 -4.20
N GLY A 45 2.60 -0.16 -5.39
CA GLY A 45 3.04 -1.13 -6.38
C GLY A 45 4.44 -0.85 -6.90
N GLU A 46 5.20 -1.92 -7.13
CA GLU A 46 6.50 -1.87 -7.79
C GLU A 46 6.70 -2.99 -8.79
N SER A 47 7.66 -2.79 -9.70
CA SER A 47 8.37 -3.87 -10.37
C SER A 47 9.69 -4.10 -9.61
N HIS A 48 9.90 -5.31 -9.10
CA HIS A 48 11.00 -5.64 -8.17
C HIS A 48 12.42 -5.33 -8.66
N THR A 49 12.60 -5.08 -9.96
CA THR A 49 13.90 -4.76 -10.57
C THR A 49 13.96 -3.33 -11.10
N ASN A 50 12.94 -2.50 -10.85
CA ASN A 50 12.87 -1.14 -11.34
C ASN A 50 13.30 -0.14 -10.26
N ASP A 51 14.47 0.48 -10.44
CA ASP A 51 15.03 1.42 -9.48
C ASP A 51 14.17 2.68 -9.27
N VAL A 52 13.37 3.08 -10.27
CA VAL A 52 12.48 4.23 -10.14
C VAL A 52 11.33 3.92 -9.19
N ASP A 53 10.72 2.73 -9.30
CA ASP A 53 9.70 2.28 -8.35
C ASP A 53 10.25 2.17 -6.94
N ILE A 54 11.44 1.58 -6.81
CA ILE A 54 12.11 1.42 -5.52
C ILE A 54 12.34 2.79 -4.89
N ALA A 55 12.95 3.72 -5.63
CA ALA A 55 13.24 5.05 -5.10
C ALA A 55 11.97 5.86 -4.77
N ILE A 56 10.89 5.70 -5.54
CA ILE A 56 9.58 6.30 -5.23
C ILE A 56 9.03 5.71 -3.94
N ASN A 57 8.96 4.37 -3.83
CA ASN A 57 8.36 3.69 -2.69
C ASN A 57 9.16 3.97 -1.41
N THR A 58 10.50 3.93 -1.46
CA THR A 58 11.37 4.36 -0.36
C THR A 58 11.04 5.78 0.09
N SER A 59 10.88 6.72 -0.86
CA SER A 59 10.55 8.12 -0.53
C SER A 59 9.14 8.27 0.07
N LEU A 60 8.19 7.42 -0.34
CA LEU A 60 6.82 7.42 0.16
C LEU A 60 6.72 6.80 1.55
N VAL A 61 7.47 5.74 1.88
CA VAL A 61 7.44 5.16 3.24
C VAL A 61 8.31 5.96 4.23
N ALA A 62 9.37 6.63 3.75
CA ALA A 62 10.19 7.52 4.56
C ALA A 62 9.44 8.80 4.96
N THR A 63 8.68 9.35 4.03
CA THR A 63 7.84 10.54 4.27
C THR A 63 6.49 10.35 3.58
N PRO A 64 5.56 9.64 4.25
CA PRO A 64 4.21 9.40 3.73
C PRO A 64 3.50 10.72 3.41
N PRO A 65 2.82 10.82 2.26
CA PRO A 65 2.00 12.00 1.96
C PRO A 65 0.86 12.18 2.96
N LEU A 66 0.40 11.08 3.57
CA LEU A 66 -0.59 11.08 4.63
C LEU A 66 -0.03 10.33 5.81
N LEU A 67 -0.14 10.94 6.98
CA LEU A 67 0.25 10.35 8.24
C LEU A 67 -0.85 10.64 9.24
N ARG A 68 -1.29 9.59 9.94
CA ARG A 68 -2.19 9.69 11.09
C ARG A 68 -1.42 9.13 12.27
N ASP A 69 -0.99 10.01 13.17
CA ASP A 69 -0.16 9.63 14.30
C ASP A 69 -0.77 8.45 15.07
N SER A 70 0.04 7.43 15.32
CA SER A 70 -0.35 6.15 15.94
C SER A 70 -1.41 5.32 15.18
N ALA A 71 -2.01 5.83 14.12
CA ALA A 71 -3.07 5.19 13.33
C ALA A 71 -2.63 4.82 11.89
N THR A 72 -1.35 5.02 11.56
CA THR A 72 -0.74 4.58 10.28
C THR A 72 0.12 3.34 10.47
N ARG A 73 -0.05 2.37 9.56
CA ARG A 73 0.79 1.16 9.45
C ARG A 73 1.35 1.02 8.05
N VAL A 74 2.58 0.51 7.93
CA VAL A 74 3.17 0.02 6.68
C VAL A 74 3.26 -1.51 6.75
N ILE A 75 2.77 -2.19 5.73
CA ILE A 75 2.88 -3.64 5.56
C ILE A 75 3.77 -3.91 4.36
N PHE A 76 4.81 -4.74 4.55
CA PHE A 76 5.67 -5.20 3.48
C PHE A 76 5.24 -6.59 3.02
N GLU A 77 5.02 -6.75 1.71
CA GLU A 77 5.04 -8.06 1.07
C GLU A 77 6.40 -8.72 1.32
N ARG A 78 6.39 -10.04 1.47
CA ARG A 78 7.59 -10.84 1.68
C ARG A 78 8.71 -10.51 0.68
N LEU A 79 9.96 -10.55 1.15
CA LEU A 79 11.19 -10.28 0.37
C LEU A 79 11.37 -8.81 -0.06
N LEU A 80 10.43 -7.92 0.26
CA LEU A 80 10.57 -6.48 0.03
C LEU A 80 10.99 -5.73 1.29
N ASP A 81 10.75 -6.31 2.46
CA ASP A 81 10.98 -5.68 3.75
C ASP A 81 12.43 -5.23 3.93
N ASP A 82 13.41 -6.06 3.57
CA ASP A 82 14.84 -5.75 3.66
C ASP A 82 15.25 -4.48 2.88
N ARG A 83 14.48 -4.10 1.85
CA ARG A 83 14.76 -2.93 1.00
C ARG A 83 14.20 -1.63 1.56
N TYR A 84 13.13 -1.71 2.33
CA TYR A 84 12.32 -0.55 2.70
C TYR A 84 12.32 -0.25 4.20
N GLU A 85 12.47 -1.26 5.04
CA GLU A 85 12.30 -1.12 6.49
C GLU A 85 13.24 -0.06 7.09
N ALA A 86 14.53 -0.12 6.75
CA ALA A 86 15.53 0.81 7.29
C ALA A 86 15.25 2.28 6.95
N GLY A 87 14.56 2.54 5.83
CA GLY A 87 14.20 3.89 5.39
C GLY A 87 12.78 4.31 5.77
N THR A 88 12.02 3.47 6.46
CA THR A 88 10.62 3.75 6.79
C THR A 88 10.52 4.72 7.97
N SER A 89 9.55 5.63 7.92
CA SER A 89 9.34 6.64 8.95
C SER A 89 9.18 6.02 10.35
N ALA A 90 9.87 6.56 11.35
CA ALA A 90 9.71 6.10 12.74
C ALA A 90 8.31 6.38 13.34
N SER A 91 7.50 7.20 12.66
CA SER A 91 6.14 7.56 13.10
C SER A 91 5.07 6.56 12.65
N VAL A 92 5.43 5.51 11.89
CA VAL A 92 4.50 4.47 11.45
C VAL A 92 4.82 3.15 12.13
N ASP A 93 3.78 2.34 12.33
CA ASP A 93 3.95 0.96 12.75
C ASP A 93 4.30 0.08 11.53
N ILE A 94 5.19 -0.90 11.71
CA ILE A 94 5.66 -1.77 10.62
C ILE A 94 5.23 -3.21 10.87
N LYS A 95 4.68 -3.85 9.83
CA LYS A 95 4.44 -5.30 9.80
C LYS A 95 5.00 -5.90 8.51
N LYS A 96 5.38 -7.17 8.59
CA LYS A 96 5.96 -7.91 7.48
C LYS A 96 5.16 -9.17 7.25
N GLU A 97 4.88 -9.48 5.99
CA GLU A 97 4.34 -10.78 5.62
C GLU A 97 5.38 -11.86 5.94
N LYS A 98 4.97 -12.94 6.60
CA LYS A 98 5.86 -14.08 6.82
C LYS A 98 6.08 -14.81 5.50
N ILE A 99 7.34 -15.17 5.21
CA ILE A 99 7.67 -16.04 4.09
C ILE A 99 7.11 -17.43 4.36
N ASP A 100 6.26 -17.88 3.44
CA ASP A 100 5.79 -19.25 3.36
C ASP A 100 5.98 -19.72 1.92
N LEU A 101 6.91 -20.66 1.75
CA LEU A 101 7.30 -21.18 0.44
C LEU A 101 6.23 -22.10 -0.16
N GLU A 102 5.31 -22.62 0.65
CA GLU A 102 4.23 -23.52 0.21
C GLU A 102 2.93 -22.77 -0.09
N ALA A 103 2.86 -21.47 0.23
CA ALA A 103 1.67 -20.67 0.00
C ALA A 103 1.42 -20.41 -1.50
N THR A 104 0.22 -20.76 -1.95
CA THR A 104 -0.27 -20.40 -3.30
C THR A 104 -0.45 -18.89 -3.44
N PRO A 105 -0.47 -18.34 -4.68
CA PRO A 105 -0.75 -16.93 -4.91
C PRO A 105 -1.96 -16.40 -4.15
N LEU A 106 -3.09 -17.11 -4.22
CA LEU A 106 -4.31 -16.76 -3.52
C LEU A 106 -4.13 -16.67 -2.00
N LYS A 107 -3.50 -17.67 -1.38
CA LYS A 107 -3.26 -17.69 0.08
C LYS A 107 -2.39 -16.52 0.53
N ARG A 108 -1.48 -16.04 -0.32
CA ARG A 108 -0.65 -14.86 -0.01
C ARG A 108 -1.51 -13.60 0.02
N SER A 109 -2.36 -13.40 -0.98
CA SER A 109 -3.27 -12.25 -1.03
C SER A 109 -4.26 -12.26 0.15
N GLU A 110 -4.77 -13.43 0.53
CA GLU A 110 -5.63 -13.62 1.71
C GLU A 110 -4.92 -13.27 3.02
N ARG A 111 -3.64 -13.63 3.17
CA ARG A 111 -2.84 -13.27 4.35
C ARG A 111 -2.59 -11.78 4.43
N MET A 112 -2.22 -11.15 3.32
CA MET A 112 -2.03 -9.70 3.26
C MET A 112 -3.35 -8.97 3.59
N ALA A 113 -4.47 -9.43 3.04
CA ALA A 113 -5.78 -8.90 3.38
C ALA A 113 -6.12 -9.06 4.88
N ALA A 114 -5.83 -10.23 5.46
CA ALA A 114 -6.04 -10.47 6.88
C ALA A 114 -5.16 -9.55 7.77
N MET A 115 -3.92 -9.27 7.38
CA MET A 115 -3.05 -8.33 8.09
C MET A 115 -3.58 -6.89 8.04
N ILE A 116 -4.21 -6.50 6.92
CA ILE A 116 -4.85 -5.19 6.78
C ILE A 116 -6.09 -5.11 7.68
N GLU A 117 -6.95 -6.13 7.65
CA GLU A 117 -8.15 -6.17 8.49
C GLU A 117 -7.79 -6.21 9.99
N ASP A 118 -6.78 -6.97 10.38
CA ASP A 118 -6.24 -6.99 11.74
C ASP A 118 -5.76 -5.60 12.19
N ALA A 119 -5.08 -4.88 11.31
CA ALA A 119 -4.67 -3.51 11.57
C ALA A 119 -5.88 -2.60 11.89
N PHE A 120 -6.97 -2.76 11.15
CA PHE A 120 -8.18 -1.96 11.30
C PHE A 120 -9.06 -2.38 12.48
N ALA A 121 -9.18 -3.67 12.75
CA ALA A 121 -10.10 -4.23 13.73
C ALA A 121 -9.48 -4.29 15.13
N ASN A 122 -8.18 -4.61 15.21
CA ASN A 122 -7.52 -4.97 16.48
C ASN A 122 -6.45 -3.97 16.90
N ASP A 123 -5.76 -3.31 15.96
CA ASP A 123 -4.62 -2.43 16.27
C ASP A 123 -4.93 -0.92 16.16
N ALA A 124 -6.22 -0.56 16.08
CA ALA A 124 -6.70 0.82 15.96
C ALA A 124 -6.04 1.63 14.82
N LYS A 125 -5.57 0.96 13.76
CA LYS A 125 -5.08 1.62 12.57
C LYS A 125 -6.26 2.04 11.70
N THR A 126 -6.07 3.11 10.95
CA THR A 126 -7.08 3.62 10.01
C THR A 126 -6.49 3.95 8.65
N LEU A 127 -5.16 4.03 8.55
CA LEU A 127 -4.42 4.19 7.31
C LEU A 127 -3.37 3.09 7.21
N VAL A 128 -3.41 2.31 6.14
CA VAL A 128 -2.45 1.23 5.89
C VAL A 128 -1.78 1.45 4.54
N TYR A 129 -0.46 1.55 4.52
CA TYR A 129 0.34 1.46 3.32
C TYR A 129 0.77 0.01 3.10
N VAL A 130 0.73 -0.46 1.85
CA VAL A 130 1.16 -1.82 1.51
C VAL A 130 2.16 -1.76 0.37
N VAL A 131 3.40 -2.19 0.59
CA VAL A 131 4.44 -2.25 -0.44
C VAL A 131 4.49 -3.66 -1.01
N CYS A 132 4.23 -3.79 -2.32
CA CYS A 132 4.12 -5.08 -3.01
C CYS A 132 4.37 -4.96 -4.51
N GLY A 133 4.54 -6.10 -5.18
CA GLY A 133 4.53 -6.17 -6.64
C GLY A 133 3.21 -5.68 -7.23
N SER A 134 3.26 -4.89 -8.31
CA SER A 134 2.08 -4.15 -8.85
C SER A 134 0.84 -5.01 -9.11
N ARG A 135 1.04 -6.25 -9.57
CA ARG A 135 -0.04 -7.21 -9.86
C ARG A 135 -0.74 -7.76 -8.62
N HIS A 136 -0.08 -7.74 -7.46
CA HIS A 136 -0.61 -8.33 -6.23
C HIS A 136 -1.68 -7.43 -5.58
N GLY A 137 -1.65 -6.11 -5.84
CA GLY A 137 -2.59 -5.17 -5.23
C GLY A 137 -4.06 -5.42 -5.53
N PRO A 138 -4.44 -5.61 -6.81
CA PRO A 138 -5.81 -6.00 -7.15
C PRO A 138 -6.25 -7.32 -6.49
N GLU A 139 -5.35 -8.29 -6.34
CA GLU A 139 -5.64 -9.58 -5.70
C GLU A 139 -5.90 -9.41 -4.19
N ILE A 140 -5.07 -8.59 -3.51
CA ILE A 140 -5.25 -8.23 -2.11
C ILE A 140 -6.56 -7.48 -1.90
N PHE A 141 -6.91 -6.53 -2.78
CA PHE A 141 -8.20 -5.82 -2.73
C PHE A 141 -9.38 -6.81 -2.79
N THR A 142 -9.34 -7.73 -3.75
CA THR A 142 -10.40 -8.73 -3.93
C THR A 142 -10.52 -9.65 -2.72
N ALA A 143 -9.41 -10.01 -2.09
CA ALA A 143 -9.42 -10.78 -0.85
C ALA A 143 -9.97 -9.97 0.33
N LEU A 144 -9.55 -8.70 0.46
CA LEU A 144 -9.98 -7.80 1.52
C LEU A 144 -11.47 -7.48 1.43
N GLU A 145 -12.00 -7.26 0.23
CA GLU A 145 -13.43 -6.98 0.01
C GLU A 145 -14.35 -8.09 0.58
N LYS A 146 -13.86 -9.33 0.61
CA LYS A 146 -14.61 -10.47 1.15
C LYS A 146 -14.63 -10.55 2.68
N ILE A 147 -13.65 -9.95 3.35
CA ILE A 147 -13.42 -10.13 4.80
C ILE A 147 -13.50 -8.84 5.60
N CYS A 148 -13.39 -7.67 4.97
CA CYS A 148 -13.31 -6.39 5.66
C CYS A 148 -14.62 -6.10 6.40
N SER A 149 -14.52 -5.79 7.69
CA SER A 149 -15.70 -5.58 8.54
C SER A 149 -16.41 -4.23 8.34
N ALA A 150 -15.80 -3.29 7.62
CA ALA A 150 -16.34 -1.95 7.39
C ALA A 150 -15.97 -1.39 6.01
N ASP A 151 -16.68 -0.35 5.58
CA ASP A 151 -16.36 0.30 4.31
C ASP A 151 -14.95 0.90 4.36
N PHE A 152 -14.22 0.80 3.25
CA PHE A 152 -12.85 1.28 3.15
C PHE A 152 -12.55 1.93 1.80
N SER A 153 -11.55 2.81 1.78
CA SER A 153 -10.97 3.36 0.56
C SER A 153 -9.72 2.57 0.17
N TYR A 154 -9.55 2.31 -1.12
CA TYR A 154 -8.42 1.58 -1.66
C TYR A 154 -7.76 2.39 -2.78
N VAL A 155 -6.51 2.80 -2.59
CA VAL A 155 -5.75 3.56 -3.59
C VAL A 155 -4.64 2.69 -4.16
N ILE A 156 -4.56 2.59 -5.48
CA ILE A 156 -3.49 1.86 -6.17
C ILE A 156 -2.52 2.84 -6.80
N LYS A 157 -1.29 2.87 -6.31
CA LYS A 157 -0.13 3.32 -7.07
C LYS A 157 0.43 2.11 -7.84
N PRO A 158 0.29 2.04 -9.18
CA PRO A 158 0.89 0.96 -9.97
C PRO A 158 2.41 1.11 -10.09
N SER A 159 3.09 0.14 -10.72
CA SER A 159 4.49 0.31 -11.12
C SER A 159 4.58 1.40 -12.19
N VAL A 160 5.69 2.15 -12.23
CA VAL A 160 5.97 3.06 -13.36
C VAL A 160 6.15 2.33 -14.70
N THR A 161 6.34 1.01 -14.66
CA THR A 161 6.51 0.15 -15.85
C THR A 161 5.21 -0.49 -16.35
N ASP A 162 4.12 -0.41 -15.59
CA ASP A 162 2.77 -0.79 -16.03
C ASP A 162 2.18 0.32 -16.92
#